data_AF-A0A353E663-F1
#
_entry.id   AF-A0A353E663-F1
#
_cell.length_a   1.000
_cell.length_b   1.000
_cell.length_c   1.000
_cell.angle_alpha   90.00
_cell.angle_beta   90.00
_cell.angle_gamma   90.00
#
_symmetry.space_group_name_H-M   'P 1'
#
loop_
_entity.id
_entity.type
_entity.pdbx_description
1 polymer ?
#
loop_
_entity_poly.entity_id
_entity_poly.type
_entity_poly.pdbx_seq_one_letter_code
_entity_poly.pdbx_strand_id
1 'polypeptide(L)'
;METRKNSTTKMQIACAIIFITFTYVYLAYYQADVLAVAQHVLSGGMTDYSYAFAPFLITLVFFLLQVGAYALTRVKRRFHGLTYFPSFLFLAMITDIPNNIDVHHSLGAWWVVIPLGLILWGGIMWVARQLEPMETEPHSYGWFSRYMWLNILQMLVMAILVIFISSSDRLFHERMKMEHLMKEKQYEKALQVGRNSLQTDSSLTMLRIASLNETGNLGSQLFTYPLIGGSKAMMPDSVTVKALMWKAPKWMQKPSSWMQQHHLKYRIPADYQLCALL
;
A
#
# COMPACT_ATOMS: atom_id res chain seq x y z
N MET A 1 -41.33 17.79 5.83
CA MET A 1 -40.61 16.76 6.61
C MET A 1 -39.91 15.73 5.71
N GLU A 2 -40.54 15.25 4.63
CA GLU A 2 -39.93 14.34 3.63
C GLU A 2 -38.67 14.91 2.95
N THR A 3 -38.70 16.17 2.50
CA THR A 3 -37.58 16.82 1.81
C THR A 3 -36.29 16.89 2.66
N ARG A 4 -36.44 16.96 3.99
CA ARG A 4 -35.35 17.00 4.99
C ARG A 4 -34.69 15.64 5.19
N LYS A 5 -35.50 14.58 5.33
CA LYS A 5 -35.03 13.19 5.44
C LYS A 5 -34.27 12.82 4.17
N ASN A 6 -34.84 13.16 3.01
CA ASN A 6 -34.24 12.89 1.70
C ASN A 6 -32.89 13.59 1.51
N SER A 7 -32.71 14.83 2.02
CA SER A 7 -31.44 15.56 1.87
C SER A 7 -30.32 15.03 2.76
N THR A 8 -30.64 14.59 3.98
CA THR A 8 -29.64 13.98 4.87
C THR A 8 -29.18 12.63 4.32
N THR A 9 -30.12 11.79 3.87
CA THR A 9 -29.80 10.50 3.24
C THR A 9 -28.95 10.69 1.98
N LYS A 10 -29.24 11.68 1.13
CA LYS A 10 -28.41 11.99 -0.05
C LYS A 10 -26.96 12.28 0.30
N MET A 11 -26.71 13.05 1.36
CA MET A 11 -25.36 13.34 1.85
C MET A 11 -24.63 12.11 2.37
N GLN A 12 -25.34 11.25 3.11
CA GLN A 12 -24.77 10.00 3.62
C GLN A 12 -24.40 9.06 2.47
N ILE A 13 -25.27 8.95 1.45
CA ILE A 13 -25.01 8.18 0.24
C ILE A 13 -23.79 8.76 -0.50
N ALA A 14 -23.68 10.08 -0.65
CA ALA A 14 -22.52 10.70 -1.29
C ALA A 14 -21.21 10.42 -0.54
N CYS A 15 -21.20 10.52 0.80
CA CYS A 15 -20.02 10.18 1.61
C CYS A 15 -19.66 8.71 1.49
N ALA A 16 -20.64 7.80 1.46
CA ALA A 16 -20.42 6.37 1.28
C ALA A 16 -19.82 6.05 -0.09
N ILE A 17 -20.35 6.66 -1.16
CA ILE A 17 -19.80 6.50 -2.52
C ILE A 17 -18.36 6.98 -2.56
N ILE A 18 -18.07 8.19 -2.06
CA ILE A 18 -16.71 8.74 -2.03
C ILE A 18 -15.77 7.81 -1.27
N PHE A 19 -16.18 7.35 -0.08
CA PHE A 19 -15.37 6.45 0.74
C PHE A 19 -15.07 5.13 0.05
N ILE A 20 -16.10 4.47 -0.48
CA ILE A 20 -15.97 3.16 -1.13
C ILE A 20 -15.11 3.28 -2.38
N THR A 21 -15.39 4.27 -3.24
CA THR A 21 -14.62 4.50 -4.46
C THR A 21 -13.17 4.83 -4.14
N PHE A 22 -12.91 5.75 -3.21
CA PHE A 22 -11.56 6.10 -2.79
C PHE A 22 -10.81 4.87 -2.26
N THR A 23 -11.38 4.19 -1.27
CA THR A 23 -10.73 3.05 -0.60
C THR A 23 -10.45 1.92 -1.57
N TYR A 24 -11.41 1.58 -2.43
CA TYR A 24 -11.23 0.53 -3.44
C TYR A 24 -10.14 0.89 -4.45
N VAL A 25 -10.20 2.09 -5.05
CA VAL A 25 -9.22 2.51 -6.06
C VAL A 25 -7.82 2.61 -5.46
N TYR A 26 -7.72 3.17 -4.26
CA TYR A 26 -6.48 3.28 -3.51
C TYR A 26 -5.86 1.90 -3.23
N LEU A 27 -6.64 0.94 -2.73
CA LEU A 27 -6.15 -0.41 -2.44
C LEU A 27 -5.87 -1.23 -3.71
N ALA A 28 -6.71 -1.14 -4.73
CA ALA A 28 -6.63 -1.97 -5.93
C ALA A 28 -5.54 -1.52 -6.91
N TYR A 29 -5.23 -0.23 -6.96
CA TYR A 29 -4.30 0.31 -7.97
C TYR A 29 -3.04 0.94 -7.38
N TYR A 30 -3.11 1.53 -6.19
CA TYR A 30 -1.95 2.20 -5.58
C TYR A 30 -1.22 1.31 -4.57
N GLN A 31 -1.94 0.63 -3.67
CA GLN A 31 -1.32 -0.18 -2.60
C GLN A 31 -1.30 -1.70 -2.88
N ALA A 32 -1.77 -2.16 -4.04
CA ALA A 32 -1.99 -3.59 -4.28
C ALA A 32 -0.69 -4.42 -4.19
N ASP A 33 0.37 -4.00 -4.89
CA ASP A 33 1.66 -4.70 -4.89
C ASP A 33 2.31 -4.66 -3.49
N VAL A 34 2.21 -3.53 -2.80
CA VAL A 34 2.74 -3.35 -1.45
C VAL A 34 2.03 -4.26 -0.43
N LEU A 35 0.70 -4.34 -0.49
CA LEU A 35 -0.09 -5.24 0.36
C LEU A 35 0.17 -6.71 0.03
N ALA A 36 0.36 -7.05 -1.25
CA ALA A 36 0.68 -8.40 -1.65
C ALA A 36 2.02 -8.87 -1.08
N VAL A 37 3.05 -8.00 -1.14
CA VAL A 37 4.34 -8.30 -0.54
C VAL A 37 4.25 -8.35 0.99
N ALA A 38 3.51 -7.43 1.62
CA ALA A 38 3.31 -7.49 3.07
C ALA A 38 2.64 -8.81 3.50
N GLN A 39 1.58 -9.23 2.81
CA GLN A 39 0.93 -10.52 3.09
C GLN A 39 1.90 -11.70 2.88
N HIS A 40 2.68 -11.67 1.79
CA HIS A 40 3.67 -12.71 1.52
C HIS A 40 4.72 -12.80 2.63
N VAL A 41 5.33 -11.67 3.01
CA VAL A 41 6.37 -11.61 4.05
C VAL A 41 5.81 -12.03 5.41
N LEU A 42 4.65 -11.49 5.82
CA LEU A 42 4.04 -11.79 7.11
C LEU A 42 3.54 -13.24 7.22
N SER A 43 3.20 -13.88 6.10
CA SER A 43 2.81 -15.29 6.07
C SER A 43 4.00 -16.26 5.90
N GLY A 44 5.24 -15.76 5.83
CA GLY A 44 6.40 -16.59 5.51
C GLY A 44 6.33 -17.23 4.12
N GLY A 45 5.59 -16.61 3.20
CA GLY A 45 5.38 -17.08 1.84
C GLY A 45 4.32 -18.17 1.67
N MET A 46 3.54 -18.46 2.71
CA MET A 46 2.51 -19.52 2.68
C MET A 46 1.18 -19.06 2.05
N THR A 47 0.96 -17.75 1.88
CA THR A 47 -0.30 -17.22 1.35
C THR A 47 -0.06 -16.38 0.11
N ASP A 48 -1.03 -16.44 -0.81
CA ASP A 48 -1.05 -15.62 -2.02
C ASP A 48 -2.11 -14.51 -1.89
N TYR A 49 -1.73 -13.31 -2.29
CA TYR A 49 -2.62 -12.15 -2.31
C TYR A 49 -3.52 -12.20 -3.55
N SER A 50 -4.82 -12.01 -3.37
CA SER A 50 -5.75 -11.88 -4.49
C SER A 50 -5.98 -10.41 -4.83
N TYR A 51 -5.42 -9.96 -5.95
CA TYR A 51 -5.52 -8.59 -6.44
C TYR A 51 -6.97 -8.14 -6.77
N ALA A 52 -7.87 -9.09 -7.04
CA ALA A 52 -9.28 -8.78 -7.29
C ALA A 52 -10.10 -8.77 -5.99
N PHE A 53 -9.95 -9.81 -5.15
CA PHE A 53 -10.83 -10.01 -4.01
C PHE A 53 -10.39 -9.26 -2.75
N ALA A 54 -9.09 -9.12 -2.50
CA ALA A 54 -8.59 -8.50 -1.28
C ALA A 54 -8.97 -7.01 -1.15
N PRO A 55 -8.81 -6.15 -2.18
CA PRO A 55 -9.23 -4.75 -2.09
C PRO A 55 -10.73 -4.60 -1.83
N PHE A 56 -11.55 -5.46 -2.45
CA PHE A 56 -12.99 -5.49 -2.24
C PHE A 56 -13.36 -5.86 -0.80
N LEU A 57 -12.76 -6.95 -0.28
CA LEU A 57 -13.02 -7.42 1.09
C LEU A 57 -12.60 -6.38 2.13
N ILE A 58 -11.41 -5.79 1.99
CA ILE A 58 -10.91 -4.77 2.91
C ILE A 58 -11.81 -3.52 2.87
N THR A 59 -12.23 -3.08 1.68
CA THR A 59 -13.16 -1.95 1.53
C THR A 59 -14.49 -2.23 2.24
N LEU A 60 -15.03 -3.44 2.08
CA LEU A 60 -16.26 -3.87 2.77
C LEU A 60 -16.11 -3.83 4.29
N VAL A 61 -15.01 -4.38 4.82
CA VAL A 61 -14.73 -4.38 6.27
C VAL A 61 -14.66 -2.96 6.81
N PHE A 62 -13.93 -2.05 6.15
CA PHE A 62 -13.85 -0.66 6.59
C PHE A 62 -15.16 0.11 6.43
N PHE A 63 -15.98 -0.23 5.44
CA PHE A 63 -17.32 0.33 5.35
C PHE A 63 -18.21 -0.15 6.51
N LEU A 64 -18.17 -1.43 6.87
CA LEU A 64 -18.89 -1.96 8.04
C LEU A 64 -18.41 -1.31 9.34
N LEU A 65 -17.12 -1.03 9.47
CA LEU A 65 -16.58 -0.29 10.61
C LEU A 65 -17.18 1.11 10.71
N GLN A 66 -17.34 1.81 9.58
CA GLN A 66 -18.02 3.10 9.55
C GLN A 66 -19.49 2.99 9.96
N VAL A 67 -20.20 1.96 9.48
CA VAL A 67 -21.60 1.72 9.89
C VAL A 67 -21.68 1.51 11.41
N GLY A 68 -20.75 0.76 12.00
CA GLY A 68 -20.63 0.58 13.45
C GLY A 68 -20.34 1.89 14.18
N ALA A 69 -19.38 2.69 13.70
CA ALA A 69 -19.05 3.99 14.27
C ALA A 69 -20.24 4.97 14.20
N TYR A 70 -20.99 4.97 13.10
CA TYR A 70 -22.23 5.74 12.96
C TYR A 70 -23.33 5.22 13.90
N ALA A 71 -23.47 3.90 14.09
CA ALA A 71 -24.44 3.32 15.02
C ALA A 71 -24.15 3.71 16.48
N LEU A 72 -22.87 3.77 16.86
CA LEU A 72 -22.42 4.17 18.19
C LEU A 72 -22.60 5.67 18.43
N THR A 73 -22.25 6.50 17.45
CA THR A 73 -22.24 7.96 17.57
C THR A 73 -23.55 8.62 17.17
N ARG A 74 -24.39 8.02 16.32
CA ARG A 74 -25.71 8.54 15.90
C ARG A 74 -25.73 10.03 15.49
N VAL A 75 -24.57 10.63 15.22
CA VAL A 75 -24.42 12.06 14.92
C VAL A 75 -24.88 12.29 13.49
N LYS A 76 -25.72 13.31 13.29
CA LYS A 76 -26.27 13.63 11.97
C LYS A 76 -25.69 14.94 11.45
N ARG A 77 -26.01 15.25 10.18
CA ARG A 77 -25.75 16.54 9.53
C ARG A 77 -24.26 16.88 9.42
N ARG A 78 -23.75 17.87 10.15
CA ARG A 78 -22.43 18.49 9.93
C ARG A 78 -21.23 17.56 10.16
N PHE A 79 -21.40 16.58 11.03
CA PHE A 79 -20.31 15.74 11.52
C PHE A 79 -20.45 14.28 11.09
N HIS A 80 -21.30 14.00 10.09
CA HIS A 80 -21.45 12.65 9.57
C HIS A 80 -20.15 12.12 8.94
N GLY A 81 -19.38 12.99 8.28
CA GLY A 81 -18.08 12.65 7.68
C GLY A 81 -17.09 12.14 8.72
N LEU A 82 -17.10 12.70 9.93
CA LEU A 82 -16.26 12.20 11.04
C LEU A 82 -16.57 10.76 11.45
N THR A 83 -17.72 10.19 11.10
CA THR A 83 -17.99 8.77 11.38
C THR A 83 -17.13 7.82 10.57
N TYR A 84 -16.51 8.30 9.48
CA TYR A 84 -15.55 7.54 8.68
C TYR A 84 -14.13 7.57 9.26
N PHE A 85 -13.87 8.42 10.26
CA PHE A 85 -12.51 8.57 10.81
C PHE A 85 -11.89 7.26 11.30
N PRO A 86 -12.59 6.39 12.08
CA PRO A 86 -12.03 5.09 12.44
C PRO A 86 -11.63 4.25 11.22
N SER A 87 -12.47 4.23 10.19
CA SER A 87 -12.20 3.49 8.95
C SER A 87 -10.97 4.03 8.20
N PHE A 88 -10.81 5.35 8.10
CA PHE A 88 -9.61 5.95 7.51
C PHE A 88 -8.36 5.71 8.37
N LEU A 89 -8.50 5.72 9.71
CA LEU A 89 -7.39 5.47 10.64
C LEU A 89 -6.82 4.06 10.46
N PHE A 90 -7.69 3.05 10.43
CA PHE A 90 -7.25 1.67 10.17
C PHE A 90 -6.78 1.47 8.73
N LEU A 91 -7.37 2.15 7.74
CA LEU A 91 -6.88 2.13 6.36
C LEU A 91 -5.45 2.67 6.27
N ALA A 92 -5.15 3.78 6.95
CA ALA A 92 -3.79 4.32 7.03
C ALA A 92 -2.84 3.31 7.69
N MET A 93 -3.24 2.70 8.82
CA MET A 93 -2.43 1.70 9.51
C MET A 93 -2.05 0.51 8.63
N ILE A 94 -3.01 -0.09 7.91
CA ILE A 94 -2.71 -1.28 7.10
C ILE A 94 -1.87 -0.97 5.85
N THR A 95 -1.85 0.30 5.42
CA THR A 95 -1.11 0.73 4.22
C THR A 95 0.18 1.48 4.54
N ASP A 96 0.45 1.74 5.82
CA ASP A 96 1.74 2.21 6.32
C ASP A 96 2.68 1.02 6.54
N ILE A 97 3.17 0.47 5.43
CA ILE A 97 4.09 -0.67 5.42
C ILE A 97 5.54 -0.16 5.38
N PRO A 98 6.38 -0.52 6.36
CA PRO A 98 7.77 -0.09 6.37
C PRO A 98 8.57 -0.77 5.26
N ASN A 99 9.53 -0.04 4.69
CA ASN A 99 10.40 -0.56 3.61
C ASN A 99 11.23 -1.80 4.01
N ASN A 100 11.39 -2.04 5.32
CA ASN A 100 12.11 -3.17 5.93
C ASN A 100 11.17 -4.13 6.68
N ILE A 101 10.01 -4.42 6.09
CA ILE A 101 8.98 -5.31 6.63
C ILE A 101 9.47 -6.74 6.93
N ASP A 102 10.57 -7.16 6.32
CA ASP A 102 11.23 -8.47 6.51
C ASP A 102 12.04 -8.57 7.81
N VAL A 103 12.43 -7.44 8.41
CA VAL A 103 13.26 -7.42 9.63
C VAL A 103 12.45 -6.97 10.85
N HIS A 104 11.53 -6.02 10.66
CA HIS A 104 10.75 -5.44 11.75
C HIS A 104 9.26 -5.74 11.57
N HIS A 105 8.70 -6.58 12.45
CA HIS A 105 7.28 -6.96 12.43
C HIS A 105 6.42 -6.24 13.47
N SER A 106 6.89 -5.11 14.01
CA SER A 106 6.14 -4.36 15.02
C SER A 106 5.20 -3.35 14.39
N LEU A 107 4.02 -3.15 15.00
CA LEU A 107 3.08 -2.07 14.66
C LEU A 107 3.64 -0.66 14.91
N GLY A 108 4.85 -0.55 15.49
CA GLY A 108 5.55 0.71 15.67
C GLY A 108 4.74 1.74 16.46
N ALA A 109 4.63 2.95 15.93
CA ALA A 109 3.88 4.05 16.55
C ALA A 109 2.36 3.81 16.58
N TRP A 110 1.82 2.88 15.79
CA TRP A 110 0.37 2.64 15.71
C TRP A 110 -0.24 2.13 17.02
N TRP A 111 0.55 1.47 17.88
CA TRP A 111 0.13 1.11 19.23
C TRP A 111 -0.31 2.32 20.09
N VAL A 112 0.24 3.50 19.81
CA VAL A 112 -0.10 4.75 20.50
C VAL A 112 -1.07 5.58 19.68
N VAL A 113 -0.85 5.67 18.36
CA VAL A 113 -1.67 6.50 17.46
C VAL A 113 -3.12 6.03 17.41
N ILE A 114 -3.38 4.71 17.39
CA ILE A 114 -4.75 4.18 17.34
C ILE A 114 -5.54 4.52 18.61
N PRO A 115 -5.10 4.14 19.82
CA PRO A 115 -5.89 4.43 21.03
C PRO A 115 -6.04 5.94 21.23
N LEU A 116 -4.97 6.72 21.05
CA LEU A 116 -5.03 8.17 21.19
C LEU A 116 -5.97 8.80 20.16
N GLY A 117 -5.90 8.36 18.91
CA GLY A 117 -6.77 8.81 17.82
C GLY A 117 -8.23 8.49 18.08
N LEU A 118 -8.55 7.29 18.57
CA LEU A 118 -9.91 6.89 18.90
C LEU A 118 -10.46 7.63 20.14
N ILE A 119 -9.63 7.88 21.16
CA ILE A 119 -10.02 8.69 22.33
C ILE A 119 -10.34 10.12 21.92
N LEU A 120 -9.46 10.75 21.14
CA LEU A 120 -9.64 12.11 20.62
C LEU A 120 -10.89 12.19 19.74
N TRP A 121 -11.08 11.23 18.84
CA TRP A 121 -12.27 11.13 18.01
C TRP A 121 -13.53 10.97 18.86
N GLY A 122 -13.53 10.08 19.85
CA GLY A 122 -14.66 9.87 20.77
C GLY A 122 -15.03 11.15 21.52
N GLY A 123 -14.02 11.90 22.01
CA GLY A 123 -14.22 13.21 22.63
C GLY A 123 -14.83 14.24 21.68
N ILE A 124 -14.31 14.36 20.45
CA ILE A 124 -14.87 15.25 19.42
C ILE A 124 -16.32 14.86 19.10
N MET A 125 -16.61 13.57 18.95
CA MET A 125 -17.96 13.09 18.66
C MET A 125 -18.92 13.34 19.83
N TRP A 126 -18.44 13.24 21.07
CA TRP A 126 -19.22 13.60 22.26
C TRP A 126 -19.55 15.09 22.29
N VAL A 127 -18.57 15.98 22.05
CA VAL A 127 -18.81 17.43 21.94
C VAL A 127 -19.76 17.75 20.78
N ALA A 128 -19.55 17.13 19.62
CA ALA A 128 -20.39 17.34 18.43
C ALA A 128 -21.87 16.99 18.71
N ARG A 129 -22.12 15.92 19.49
CA ARG A 129 -23.49 15.59 19.95
C ARG A 129 -24.12 16.67 20.82
N GLN A 130 -23.34 17.32 21.67
CA GLN A 130 -23.84 18.39 22.54
C GLN A 130 -24.14 19.68 21.76
N LEU A 131 -23.43 19.90 20.64
CA LEU A 131 -23.63 21.05 19.76
C LEU A 131 -24.77 20.85 18.76
N GLU A 132 -25.12 19.60 18.42
CA GLU A 132 -26.18 19.27 17.45
C GLU A 132 -27.56 19.91 17.77
N PRO A 133 -28.02 20.00 19.04
CA PRO A 133 -29.25 20.70 19.40
C PRO A 133 -29.19 22.22 19.22
N MET A 134 -28.00 22.82 19.22
CA MET A 134 -27.79 24.27 19.10
C MET A 134 -27.70 24.73 17.64
N GLU A 135 -27.57 23.81 16.68
CA GLU A 135 -27.45 24.16 15.27
C GLU A 135 -28.79 24.66 14.70
N THR A 136 -28.78 25.90 14.23
CA THR A 136 -29.91 26.53 13.53
C THR A 136 -30.26 25.77 12.26
N GLU A 137 -31.55 25.74 11.91
CA GLU A 137 -32.02 24.93 10.80
C GLU A 137 -31.31 25.30 9.47
N PRO A 138 -30.94 24.31 8.64
CA PRO A 138 -30.30 24.56 7.36
C PRO A 138 -31.16 25.49 6.47
N HIS A 139 -30.59 26.62 6.05
CA HIS A 139 -31.23 27.53 5.10
C HIS A 139 -31.27 26.99 3.65
N SER A 140 -30.54 25.91 3.35
CA SER A 140 -30.50 25.29 2.02
C SER A 140 -30.42 23.76 2.11
N TYR A 141 -31.34 23.08 1.42
CA TYR A 141 -31.44 21.63 1.31
C TYR A 141 -31.18 21.22 -0.14
N GLY A 142 -30.15 20.42 -0.40
CA GLY A 142 -29.78 19.97 -1.74
C GLY A 142 -28.32 19.53 -1.87
N TRP A 143 -27.91 19.17 -3.10
CA TRP A 143 -26.53 18.77 -3.43
C TRP A 143 -25.49 19.87 -3.14
N PHE A 144 -25.90 21.14 -3.17
CA PHE A 144 -25.05 22.31 -2.88
C PHE A 144 -25.25 22.89 -1.48
N SER A 145 -25.82 22.12 -0.55
CA SER A 145 -25.96 22.58 0.84
C SER A 145 -24.58 22.73 1.51
N ARG A 146 -24.43 23.74 2.37
CA ARG A 146 -23.22 23.95 3.19
C ARG A 146 -22.83 22.68 3.96
N TYR A 147 -23.82 21.95 4.47
CA TYR A 147 -23.57 20.72 5.23
C TYR A 147 -22.99 19.60 4.36
N MET A 148 -23.45 19.46 3.11
CA MET A 148 -22.89 18.48 2.17
C MET A 148 -21.40 18.73 1.96
N TRP A 149 -21.05 19.96 1.60
CA TRP A 149 -19.67 20.36 1.34
C TRP A 149 -18.75 20.24 2.55
N LEU A 150 -19.25 20.55 3.76
CA LEU A 150 -18.48 20.36 4.99
C LEU A 150 -18.13 18.90 5.24
N ASN A 151 -19.07 17.98 5.02
CA ASN A 151 -18.81 16.54 5.18
C ASN A 151 -17.87 16.02 4.08
N ILE A 152 -18.06 16.45 2.83
CA ILE A 152 -17.14 16.10 1.74
C ILE A 152 -15.72 16.61 2.03
N LEU A 153 -15.58 17.83 2.54
CA LEU A 153 -14.28 18.38 2.92
C LEU A 153 -13.62 17.56 4.03
N GLN A 154 -14.38 17.13 5.05
CA GLN A 154 -13.86 16.23 6.08
C GLN A 154 -13.36 14.90 5.47
N MET A 155 -14.13 14.30 4.57
CA MET A 155 -13.74 13.07 3.86
C MET A 155 -12.47 13.26 3.03
N LEU A 156 -12.38 14.39 2.32
CA LEU A 156 -11.22 14.73 1.50
C LEU A 156 -9.96 14.92 2.35
N VAL A 157 -10.06 15.64 3.47
CA VAL A 157 -8.94 15.83 4.40
C VAL A 157 -8.45 14.48 4.92
N MET A 158 -9.37 13.59 5.34
CA MET A 158 -8.98 12.25 5.82
C MET A 158 -8.35 11.40 4.70
N ALA A 159 -8.90 11.44 3.48
CA ALA A 159 -8.33 10.72 2.34
C ALA A 159 -6.90 11.20 2.00
N ILE A 160 -6.68 12.52 2.02
CA ILE A 160 -5.36 13.12 1.82
C ILE A 160 -4.39 12.68 2.93
N LEU A 161 -4.84 12.69 4.19
CA LEU A 161 -4.02 12.21 5.31
C LEU A 161 -3.64 10.74 5.15
N VAL A 162 -4.54 9.87 4.70
CA VAL A 162 -4.20 8.47 4.39
C VAL A 162 -3.09 8.39 3.35
N ILE A 163 -3.17 9.16 2.26
CA ILE A 163 -2.15 9.15 1.21
C ILE A 163 -0.79 9.58 1.79
N PHE A 164 -0.75 10.64 2.61
CA PHE A 164 0.50 11.14 3.20
C PHE A 164 1.10 10.20 4.26
N ILE A 165 0.27 9.57 5.08
CA ILE A 165 0.72 8.66 6.14
C ILE A 165 1.15 7.32 5.57
N SER A 166 0.52 6.88 4.48
CA SER A 166 0.84 5.59 3.86
C SER A 166 2.26 5.52 3.30
N SER A 167 2.73 4.29 3.10
CA SER A 167 3.99 4.04 2.40
C SER A 167 3.89 4.60 0.98
N SER A 168 4.53 5.75 0.76
CA SER A 168 4.53 6.52 -0.49
C SER A 168 5.91 6.56 -1.14
N ASP A 169 6.84 5.72 -0.66
CA ASP A 169 8.17 5.60 -1.24
C ASP A 169 8.08 4.99 -2.64
N ARG A 170 8.29 5.85 -3.65
CA ARG A 170 8.22 5.47 -5.05
C ARG A 170 9.17 4.32 -5.41
N LEU A 171 10.38 4.27 -4.84
CA LEU A 171 11.33 3.20 -5.12
C LEU A 171 10.81 1.87 -4.58
N PHE A 172 10.24 1.89 -3.39
CA PHE A 172 9.62 0.72 -2.80
C PHE A 172 8.47 0.20 -3.67
N HIS A 173 7.56 1.09 -4.09
CA HIS A 173 6.45 0.75 -5.00
C HIS A 173 6.94 0.16 -6.33
N GLU A 174 7.92 0.80 -6.98
CA GLU A 174 8.51 0.29 -8.23
C GLU A 174 9.13 -1.11 -8.03
N ARG A 175 9.81 -1.33 -6.90
CA ARG A 175 10.39 -2.63 -6.56
C ARG A 175 9.32 -3.71 -6.34
N MET A 176 8.28 -3.44 -5.55
CA MET A 176 7.22 -4.41 -5.27
C MET A 176 6.47 -4.81 -6.54
N LYS A 177 6.18 -3.82 -7.40
CA LYS A 177 5.56 -4.06 -8.70
C LYS A 177 6.45 -4.89 -9.63
N MET A 178 7.75 -4.63 -9.64
CA MET A 178 8.70 -5.42 -10.42
C MET A 178 8.73 -6.87 -9.94
N GLU A 179 8.80 -7.11 -8.62
CA GLU A 179 8.78 -8.45 -8.04
C GLU A 179 7.47 -9.20 -8.32
N HIS A 180 6.33 -8.51 -8.29
CA HIS A 180 5.04 -9.09 -8.68
C HIS A 180 5.07 -9.60 -10.13
N LEU A 181 5.48 -8.75 -11.07
CA LEU A 181 5.58 -9.13 -12.49
C LEU A 181 6.58 -10.27 -12.73
N MET A 182 7.70 -10.27 -12.02
CA MET A 182 8.68 -11.35 -12.08
C MET A 182 8.13 -12.66 -11.50
N LYS A 183 7.35 -12.62 -10.42
CA LYS A 183 6.65 -13.80 -9.88
C LYS A 183 5.67 -14.38 -10.90
N GLU A 184 5.00 -13.53 -11.69
CA GLU A 184 4.15 -13.93 -12.82
C GLU A 184 4.91 -14.29 -14.10
N LYS A 185 6.26 -14.27 -14.07
CA LYS A 185 7.15 -14.51 -15.23
C LYS A 185 6.98 -13.49 -16.37
N GLN A 186 6.43 -12.32 -16.08
CA GLN A 186 6.26 -11.22 -17.04
C GLN A 186 7.48 -10.28 -17.01
N TYR A 187 8.67 -10.83 -17.29
CA TYR A 187 9.95 -10.12 -17.15
C TYR A 187 10.07 -8.87 -18.06
N GLU A 188 9.52 -8.93 -19.28
CA GLU A 188 9.49 -7.77 -20.18
C GLU A 188 8.71 -6.59 -19.60
N LYS A 189 7.57 -6.85 -18.95
CA LYS A 189 6.80 -5.80 -18.26
C LYS A 189 7.52 -5.32 -17.01
N ALA A 190 8.19 -6.23 -16.29
CA ALA A 190 8.98 -5.89 -15.10
C ALA A 190 10.08 -4.86 -15.45
N LEU A 191 10.76 -5.02 -16.59
CA LEU A 191 11.78 -4.09 -17.06
C LEU A 191 11.25 -2.69 -17.41
N GLN A 192 9.97 -2.57 -17.74
CA GLN A 192 9.35 -1.27 -17.98
C GLN A 192 9.09 -0.49 -16.68
N VAL A 193 9.02 -1.18 -15.54
CA VAL A 193 8.78 -0.54 -14.23
C VAL A 193 10.00 0.29 -13.84
N GLY A 194 9.78 1.58 -13.62
CA GLY A 194 10.85 2.50 -13.22
C GLY A 194 11.96 2.67 -14.25
N ARG A 195 11.77 2.30 -15.52
CA ARG A 195 12.79 2.40 -16.58
C ARG A 195 13.35 3.82 -16.72
N ASN A 196 12.47 4.81 -16.63
CA ASN A 196 12.80 6.24 -16.73
C ASN A 196 12.96 6.89 -15.33
N SER A 197 12.99 6.10 -14.26
CA SER A 197 13.17 6.61 -12.90
C SER A 197 14.63 7.00 -12.71
N LEU A 198 14.88 8.23 -12.24
CA LEU A 198 16.25 8.72 -11.97
C LEU A 198 16.84 8.08 -10.70
N GLN A 199 15.98 7.62 -9.80
CA GLN A 199 16.38 6.99 -8.55
C GLN A 199 16.41 5.47 -8.72
N THR A 200 17.36 4.80 -8.07
CA THR A 200 17.49 3.34 -8.08
C THR A 200 18.13 2.88 -6.78
N ASP A 201 17.92 1.61 -6.41
CA ASP A 201 18.64 0.96 -5.32
C ASP A 201 19.34 -0.32 -5.81
N SER A 202 20.14 -0.95 -4.95
CA SER A 202 20.85 -2.19 -5.29
C SER A 202 19.89 -3.36 -5.52
N SER A 203 18.73 -3.37 -4.86
CA SER A 203 17.72 -4.42 -5.03
C SER A 203 17.02 -4.33 -6.40
N LEU A 204 16.62 -3.14 -6.83
CA LEU A 204 16.05 -2.88 -8.15
C LEU A 204 17.08 -3.17 -9.25
N THR A 205 18.35 -2.85 -9.01
CA THR A 205 19.47 -3.24 -9.89
C THR A 205 19.50 -4.76 -10.07
N MET A 206 19.48 -5.53 -8.98
CA MET A 206 19.42 -7.00 -9.04
C MET A 206 18.21 -7.49 -9.85
N LEU A 207 17.01 -6.96 -9.59
CA LEU A 207 15.78 -7.38 -10.26
C LEU A 207 15.81 -7.11 -11.77
N ARG A 208 16.40 -5.98 -12.19
CA ARG A 208 16.64 -5.66 -13.60
C ARG A 208 17.60 -6.63 -14.26
N ILE A 209 18.74 -6.91 -13.62
CA ILE A 209 19.73 -7.86 -14.15
C ILE A 209 19.09 -9.25 -14.29
N ALA A 210 18.34 -9.69 -13.28
CA ALA A 210 17.64 -10.97 -13.32
C ALA A 210 16.63 -11.02 -14.47
N SER A 211 15.82 -9.96 -14.62
CA SER A 211 14.83 -9.87 -15.70
C SER A 211 15.49 -9.82 -17.08
N LEU A 212 16.60 -9.09 -17.24
CA LEU A 212 17.36 -9.01 -18.49
C LEU A 212 18.01 -10.34 -18.89
N ASN A 213 18.45 -11.13 -17.92
CA ASN A 213 18.96 -12.47 -18.18
C ASN A 213 17.86 -13.43 -18.63
N GLU A 214 16.69 -13.38 -18.01
CA GLU A 214 15.53 -14.18 -18.42
C GLU A 214 15.01 -13.78 -19.81
N THR A 215 15.22 -12.53 -20.25
CA THR A 215 14.88 -12.07 -21.60
C THR A 215 16.02 -12.16 -22.61
N GLY A 216 17.21 -12.61 -22.20
CA GLY A 216 18.40 -12.72 -23.06
C GLY A 216 18.99 -11.38 -23.53
N ASN A 217 18.66 -10.28 -22.86
CA ASN A 217 19.07 -8.92 -23.22
C ASN A 217 20.08 -8.31 -22.24
N LEU A 218 20.68 -9.12 -21.37
CA LEU A 218 21.61 -8.63 -20.34
C LEU A 218 22.80 -7.89 -20.94
N GLY A 219 23.54 -8.49 -21.86
CA GLY A 219 24.72 -7.84 -22.45
C GLY A 219 24.41 -6.60 -23.29
N SER A 220 23.20 -6.50 -23.86
CA SER A 220 22.84 -5.41 -24.78
C SER A 220 22.19 -4.21 -24.10
N GLN A 221 21.42 -4.44 -23.02
CA GLN A 221 20.59 -3.39 -22.43
C GLN A 221 20.93 -3.05 -20.97
N LEU A 222 21.84 -3.76 -20.30
CA LEU A 222 22.16 -3.54 -18.89
C LEU A 222 22.45 -2.06 -18.56
N PHE A 223 23.32 -1.44 -19.36
CA PHE A 223 23.75 -0.05 -19.15
C PHE A 223 22.74 1.00 -19.64
N THR A 224 21.60 0.58 -20.18
CA THR A 224 20.50 1.50 -20.51
C THR A 224 19.61 1.82 -19.31
N TYR A 225 19.77 1.07 -18.21
CA TYR A 225 19.05 1.27 -16.97
C TYR A 225 19.94 1.94 -15.92
N PRO A 226 19.36 2.66 -14.94
CA PRO A 226 20.09 3.10 -13.76
C PRO A 226 20.61 1.91 -12.94
N LEU A 227 21.89 1.92 -12.57
CA LEU A 227 22.55 0.85 -11.82
C LEU A 227 23.25 1.42 -10.57
N ILE A 228 23.10 0.73 -9.43
CA ILE A 228 23.81 1.04 -8.17
C ILE A 228 24.32 -0.25 -7.52
N GLY A 229 25.47 -0.19 -6.84
CA GLY A 229 26.00 -1.26 -6.00
C GLY A 229 26.98 -2.22 -6.70
N GLY A 230 27.26 -2.02 -7.99
CA GLY A 230 28.27 -2.77 -8.75
C GLY A 230 28.01 -4.28 -8.76
N SER A 231 29.08 -5.08 -8.83
CA SER A 231 28.99 -6.55 -8.86
C SER A 231 28.28 -7.15 -7.63
N LYS A 232 28.35 -6.49 -6.47
CA LYS A 232 27.65 -6.93 -5.25
C LYS A 232 26.12 -6.85 -5.39
N ALA A 233 25.60 -5.95 -6.24
CA ALA A 233 24.17 -5.82 -6.50
C ALA A 233 23.62 -6.90 -7.46
N MET A 234 24.48 -7.75 -8.04
CA MET A 234 24.01 -8.77 -8.98
C MET A 234 23.37 -9.98 -8.29
N MET A 235 23.62 -10.19 -7.00
CA MET A 235 23.12 -11.33 -6.24
C MET A 235 22.50 -10.87 -4.91
N PRO A 236 21.41 -11.52 -4.46
CA PRO A 236 20.80 -11.21 -3.19
C PRO A 236 21.75 -11.55 -2.03
N ASP A 237 21.97 -10.58 -1.14
CA ASP A 237 22.74 -10.76 0.10
C ASP A 237 21.84 -10.86 1.34
N SER A 238 20.52 -10.70 1.17
CA SER A 238 19.47 -10.65 2.22
C SER A 238 19.55 -9.43 3.14
N VAL A 239 20.43 -8.46 2.86
CA VAL A 239 20.64 -7.28 3.70
C VAL A 239 20.45 -6.01 2.88
N THR A 240 21.30 -5.79 1.88
CA THR A 240 21.27 -4.60 1.00
C THR A 240 20.57 -4.87 -0.33
N VAL A 241 20.65 -6.12 -0.78
CA VAL A 241 20.08 -6.65 -2.02
C VAL A 241 19.16 -7.79 -1.64
N LYS A 242 17.86 -7.55 -1.75
CA LYS A 242 16.85 -8.54 -1.38
C LYS A 242 15.65 -8.47 -2.32
N ALA A 243 15.03 -9.63 -2.50
CA ALA A 243 13.70 -9.77 -3.06
C ALA A 243 12.78 -10.26 -1.94
N LEU A 244 11.62 -9.62 -1.80
CA LEU A 244 10.67 -9.88 -0.71
C LEU A 244 9.60 -10.92 -1.08
N MET A 245 9.27 -11.04 -2.37
CA MET A 245 8.22 -11.94 -2.88
C MET A 245 8.69 -12.74 -4.09
N TRP A 246 9.54 -12.18 -4.96
CA TRP A 246 10.11 -12.95 -6.06
C TRP A 246 11.21 -13.89 -5.53
N LYS A 247 11.10 -15.17 -5.86
CA LYS A 247 12.10 -16.17 -5.46
C LYS A 247 13.23 -16.22 -6.47
N ALA A 248 14.38 -15.70 -6.09
CA ALA A 248 15.58 -15.75 -6.91
C ALA A 248 15.96 -17.21 -7.27
N PRO A 249 16.39 -17.49 -8.52
CA PRO A 249 16.90 -18.79 -8.94
C PRO A 249 17.99 -19.32 -8.02
N LYS A 250 18.12 -20.66 -7.91
CA LYS A 250 19.11 -21.31 -7.04
C LYS A 250 20.54 -20.80 -7.26
N TRP A 251 20.90 -20.51 -8.51
CA TRP A 251 22.25 -20.05 -8.86
C TRP A 251 22.57 -18.62 -8.39
N MET A 252 21.55 -17.80 -8.07
CA MET A 252 21.72 -16.48 -7.43
C MET A 252 21.83 -16.56 -5.91
N GLN A 253 21.46 -17.69 -5.31
CA GLN A 253 21.45 -17.86 -3.86
C GLN A 253 22.83 -18.26 -3.35
N LYS A 254 23.10 -17.93 -2.07
CA LYS A 254 24.32 -18.40 -1.40
C LYS A 254 24.33 -19.95 -1.39
N PRO A 255 25.48 -20.58 -1.71
CA PRO A 255 25.59 -22.04 -1.68
C PRO A 255 25.36 -22.57 -0.26
N SER A 256 24.70 -23.73 -0.16
CA SER A 256 24.41 -24.36 1.14
C SER A 256 25.70 -24.78 1.85
N SER A 257 25.65 -24.93 3.18
CA SER A 257 26.81 -25.35 3.98
C SER A 257 27.43 -26.67 3.47
N TRP A 258 26.59 -27.60 2.99
CA TRP A 258 27.04 -28.85 2.37
C TRP A 258 27.81 -28.61 1.06
N MET A 259 27.31 -27.72 0.19
CA MET A 259 28.01 -27.36 -1.04
C MET A 259 29.35 -26.70 -0.75
N GLN A 260 29.39 -25.81 0.25
CA GLN A 260 30.63 -25.16 0.67
C GLN A 260 31.66 -26.16 1.20
N GLN A 261 31.23 -27.14 2.01
CA GLN A 261 32.09 -28.23 2.50
C GLN A 261 32.69 -29.08 1.38
N HIS A 262 31.96 -29.28 0.28
CA HIS A 262 32.39 -30.08 -0.86
C HIS A 262 32.98 -29.23 -2.01
N HIS A 263 33.28 -27.95 -1.76
CA HIS A 263 33.78 -27.01 -2.76
C HIS A 263 32.91 -26.89 -4.03
N LEU A 264 31.61 -27.18 -3.91
CA LEU A 264 30.64 -27.09 -4.99
C LEU A 264 30.12 -25.66 -5.14
N LYS A 265 29.93 -25.23 -6.38
CA LYS A 265 29.36 -23.93 -6.74
C LYS A 265 28.23 -24.12 -7.73
N TYR A 266 27.23 -23.24 -7.70
CA TYR A 266 26.22 -23.21 -8.74
C TYR A 266 26.84 -22.77 -10.07
N ARG A 267 26.32 -23.33 -11.17
CA ARG A 267 26.67 -22.85 -12.51
C ARG A 267 25.96 -21.52 -12.74
N ILE A 268 26.76 -20.46 -12.86
CA ILE A 268 26.28 -19.10 -13.13
C ILE A 268 26.14 -18.94 -14.67
N PRO A 269 25.09 -18.27 -15.17
CA PRO A 269 24.96 -17.93 -16.59
C PRO A 269 26.18 -17.15 -17.11
N ALA A 270 26.58 -17.38 -18.35
CA ALA A 270 27.76 -16.75 -18.94
C ALA A 270 27.64 -15.22 -18.97
N ASP A 271 26.47 -14.70 -19.33
CA ASP A 271 26.20 -13.26 -19.39
C ASP A 271 26.38 -12.60 -18.02
N TYR A 272 25.97 -13.29 -16.95
CA TYR A 272 26.18 -12.84 -15.58
C TYR A 272 27.67 -12.81 -15.20
N GLN A 273 28.44 -13.82 -15.59
CA GLN A 273 29.88 -13.86 -15.32
C GLN A 273 30.62 -12.71 -16.02
N LEU A 274 30.24 -12.41 -17.26
CA LEU A 274 30.82 -11.29 -18.02
C LEU A 274 30.47 -9.94 -17.39
N CYS A 275 29.21 -9.75 -17.00
CA CYS A 275 28.78 -8.49 -16.40
C CYS A 275 29.30 -8.29 -14.97
N ALA A 276 29.62 -9.36 -14.23
CA ALA A 276 30.19 -9.27 -12.87
C ALA A 276 31.65 -8.82 -12.84
N LEU A 277 32.33 -8.79 -13.99
CA LEU A 277 33.72 -8.35 -14.13
C LEU A 277 33.85 -6.85 -14.44
N LEU A 278 32.74 -6.17 -14.69
CA LEU A 278 32.62 -4.73 -14.97
C LEU A 278 32.28 -3.95 -13.69
#